data_AF-A0A8D0H897-F1
#
_entry.id   AF-A0A8D0H897-F1
#
_cell.length_a   1.000
_cell.length_b   1.000
_cell.length_c   1.000
_cell.angle_alpha   90.00
_cell.angle_beta   90.00
_cell.angle_gamma   90.00
#
_symmetry.space_group_name_H-M   'P 1'
#
loop_
_entity.id
_entity.type
_entity.pdbx_description
1 polymer ?
#
loop_
_entity_poly.entity_id
_entity_poly.type
_entity_poly.pdbx_seq_one_letter_code
_entity_poly.pdbx_strand_id
1 'polypeptide(L)'
;MADTEERRKKQRILCLFDVDGTLTLARQKIDPEVAEFLQELRERVMIGVVGGSDYSKIAEQLGEGDEVIDKFDYVFAENGTVQYKDGQLVSKQAIQNHLGEELLQDLINFCLNYMALLKLPKKRGTFIEFRNGMLNISPVGRSCTPEERLEFSELDKGLVFPFAAWPCPLWSIVMI
;
A
#
# COMPACT_ATOMS: atom_id res chain seq x y z
N MET A 1 39.85 1.55 13.00
CA MET A 1 38.99 2.06 14.09
C MET A 1 38.08 3.19 13.61
N ALA A 2 38.57 4.23 12.91
CA ALA A 2 37.73 5.28 12.33
C ALA A 2 36.65 4.78 11.34
N ASP A 3 36.97 3.81 10.49
CA ASP A 3 36.06 3.23 9.48
C ASP A 3 34.85 2.49 10.10
N THR A 4 35.03 1.88 11.27
CA THR A 4 33.95 1.19 12.01
C THR A 4 32.99 2.18 12.69
N GLU A 5 33.51 3.34 13.06
CA GLU A 5 32.76 4.40 13.75
C GLU A 5 31.99 5.29 12.77
N GLU A 6 32.55 5.56 11.59
CA GLU A 6 31.84 6.16 10.45
C GLU A 6 30.72 5.25 9.93
N ARG A 7 30.98 3.95 9.73
CA ARG A 7 29.91 2.98 9.38
C ARG A 7 28.80 2.96 10.43
N ARG A 8 29.14 3.01 11.72
CA ARG A 8 28.15 3.10 12.82
C ARG A 8 27.38 4.43 12.81
N LYS A 9 28.01 5.55 12.44
CA LYS A 9 27.31 6.85 12.29
C LYS A 9 26.34 6.86 11.10
N LYS A 10 26.75 6.26 9.97
CA LYS A 10 25.91 6.06 8.78
C LYS A 10 24.59 5.35 9.12
N GLN A 11 24.65 4.37 10.02
CA GLN A 11 23.50 3.59 10.47
C GLN A 11 22.55 4.31 11.45
N ARG A 12 22.82 5.57 11.84
CA ARG A 12 21.95 6.27 12.83
C ARG A 12 20.81 7.05 12.20
N ILE A 13 20.90 7.38 10.91
CA ILE A 13 19.91 8.20 10.21
C ILE A 13 19.35 7.40 9.04
N LEU A 14 18.02 7.26 9.03
CA LEU A 14 17.25 6.67 7.95
C LEU A 14 16.37 7.75 7.35
N CYS A 15 16.51 8.00 6.05
CA CYS A 15 15.57 8.79 5.28
C CYS A 15 14.55 7.86 4.64
N LEU A 16 13.29 8.01 5.03
CA LEU A 16 12.18 7.21 4.50
C LEU A 16 11.33 8.08 3.58
N PHE A 17 11.15 7.63 2.34
CA PHE A 17 10.43 8.36 1.31
C PHE A 17 9.14 7.64 0.93
N ASP A 18 8.06 8.39 0.76
CA ASP A 18 6.90 7.89 0.03
C ASP A 18 7.25 7.74 -1.47
N VAL A 19 6.51 6.92 -2.20
CA VAL A 19 6.79 6.64 -3.62
C VAL A 19 6.02 7.63 -4.51
N ASP A 20 4.71 7.44 -4.63
CA ASP A 20 3.84 8.21 -5.53
C ASP A 20 3.69 9.66 -5.04
N GLY A 21 4.04 10.63 -5.88
CA GLY A 21 3.96 12.06 -5.58
C GLY A 21 5.13 12.62 -4.77
N THR A 22 6.05 11.77 -4.30
CA THR A 22 7.26 12.19 -3.59
C THR A 22 8.52 11.89 -4.40
N LEU A 23 8.77 10.62 -4.75
CA LEU A 23 9.92 10.23 -5.59
C LEU A 23 9.57 10.18 -7.08
N THR A 24 8.31 9.87 -7.40
CA THR A 24 7.84 9.76 -8.78
C THR A 24 6.52 10.52 -8.94
N LEU A 25 6.19 10.90 -10.17
CA LEU A 25 4.80 11.25 -10.47
C LEU A 25 3.93 9.99 -10.31
N ALA A 26 2.68 10.16 -9.88
CA ALA A 26 1.79 9.04 -9.59
C ALA A 26 1.76 8.00 -10.72
N ARG A 27 2.13 6.76 -10.41
CA ARG A 27 2.23 5.60 -11.33
C ARG A 27 3.22 5.76 -12.49
N GLN A 28 4.18 6.67 -12.38
CA GLN A 28 5.26 6.84 -13.35
C GLN A 28 6.60 6.35 -12.80
N LYS A 29 7.56 6.15 -13.71
CA LYS A 29 8.94 5.82 -13.35
C LYS A 29 9.65 7.02 -12.72
N ILE A 30 10.62 6.73 -11.87
CA ILE A 30 11.50 7.72 -11.26
C ILE A 30 12.33 8.44 -12.33
N ASP A 31 12.52 9.74 -12.12
CA ASP A 31 13.41 10.55 -12.93
C ASP A 31 14.87 10.10 -12.69
N PRO A 32 15.69 9.87 -13.74
CA PRO A 32 17.09 9.52 -13.59
C PRO A 32 17.89 10.46 -12.67
N GLU A 33 17.62 11.78 -12.69
CA GLU A 33 18.32 12.74 -11.84
C GLU A 33 18.01 12.52 -10.36
N VAL A 34 16.74 12.20 -10.03
CA VAL A 34 16.33 11.90 -8.66
C VAL A 34 16.92 10.55 -8.21
N ALA A 35 16.96 9.56 -9.10
CA ALA A 35 17.55 8.27 -8.80
C ALA A 35 19.05 8.39 -8.48
N GLU A 36 19.80 9.17 -9.26
CA GLU A 36 21.22 9.44 -9.02
C GLU A 36 21.43 10.16 -7.68
N PHE A 37 20.63 11.20 -7.41
CA PHE A 37 20.67 11.92 -6.14
C PHE A 37 20.43 11.01 -4.92
N LEU A 38 19.50 10.05 -5.02
CA LEU A 38 19.24 9.10 -3.96
C LEU A 38 20.44 8.17 -3.71
N GLN A 39 21.15 7.77 -4.76
CA GLN A 39 22.38 6.96 -4.61
C GLN A 39 23.49 7.77 -3.93
N GLU A 40 23.69 9.04 -4.29
CA GLU A 40 24.62 9.93 -3.58
C GLU A 40 24.22 10.13 -2.11
N LEU A 41 22.93 10.25 -1.83
CA LEU A 41 22.41 10.38 -0.47
C LEU A 41 22.67 9.12 0.36
N ARG A 42 22.55 7.94 -0.26
CA ARG A 42 22.86 6.64 0.36
C ARG A 42 24.32 6.52 0.81
N GLU A 43 25.22 7.25 0.17
CA GLU A 43 26.62 7.33 0.61
C GLU A 43 26.79 8.08 1.94
N ARG A 44 25.75 8.71 2.49
CA ARG A 44 25.83 9.49 3.74
C ARG A 44 24.88 8.98 4.82
N VAL A 45 23.69 8.52 4.44
CA VAL A 45 22.63 8.04 5.33
C VAL A 45 22.01 6.76 4.77
N MET A 46 21.29 6.00 5.59
CA MET A 46 20.46 4.92 5.06
C MET A 46 19.24 5.51 4.36
N ILE A 47 18.84 4.91 3.26
CA ILE A 47 17.63 5.31 2.53
C ILE A 47 16.65 4.15 2.45
N GLY A 48 15.37 4.48 2.52
CA GLY A 48 14.32 3.51 2.29
C GLY A 48 13.06 4.13 1.70
N VAL A 49 12.21 3.27 1.16
CA VAL A 49 10.95 3.68 0.56
C VAL A 49 9.79 3.00 1.26
N VAL A 50 8.67 3.71 1.38
CA VAL A 50 7.41 3.18 1.89
C VAL A 50 6.30 3.51 0.91
N GLY A 51 5.46 2.53 0.61
CA GLY A 51 4.30 2.74 -0.27
C GLY A 51 3.15 1.80 0.08
N GLY A 52 1.93 2.28 -0.12
CA GLY A 52 0.71 1.45 0.03
C GLY A 52 0.50 0.46 -1.10
N SER A 53 1.30 0.56 -2.17
CA SER A 53 1.27 -0.35 -3.32
C SER A 53 2.01 -1.66 -3.04
N ASP A 54 1.68 -2.69 -3.82
CA ASP A 54 2.37 -3.98 -3.81
C ASP A 54 3.83 -3.80 -4.27
N TYR A 55 4.74 -4.68 -3.81
CA TYR A 55 6.16 -4.61 -4.13
C TYR A 55 6.43 -4.50 -5.65
N SER A 56 5.75 -5.30 -6.47
CA SER A 56 5.93 -5.27 -7.93
C SER A 56 5.69 -3.90 -8.55
N LYS A 57 4.73 -3.12 -8.02
CA LYS A 57 4.46 -1.77 -8.51
C LYS A 57 5.53 -0.79 -8.08
N ILE A 58 5.99 -0.90 -6.83
CA ILE A 58 7.11 -0.09 -6.33
C ILE A 58 8.37 -0.38 -7.16
N ALA A 59 8.62 -1.65 -7.47
CA ALA A 59 9.71 -2.10 -8.32
C ALA A 59 9.63 -1.52 -9.75
N GLU A 60 8.44 -1.54 -10.37
CA GLU A 60 8.20 -0.94 -11.70
C GLU A 60 8.48 0.57 -11.74
N GLN A 61 8.23 1.29 -10.65
CA GLN A 61 8.41 2.73 -10.58
C GLN A 61 9.85 3.13 -10.27
N LEU A 62 10.51 2.42 -9.37
CA LEU A 62 11.82 2.81 -8.82
C LEU A 62 13.00 2.06 -9.48
N GLY A 63 12.73 1.12 -10.38
CA GLY A 63 13.78 0.37 -11.07
C GLY A 63 13.26 -0.52 -12.20
N GLU A 64 14.11 -1.45 -12.62
CA GLU A 64 13.76 -2.50 -13.56
C GLU A 64 13.84 -3.85 -12.82
N GLY A 65 12.69 -4.47 -12.56
CA GLY A 65 12.62 -5.74 -11.84
C GLY A 65 13.09 -5.64 -10.39
N ASP A 66 13.87 -6.62 -9.94
CA ASP A 66 14.31 -6.74 -8.54
C ASP A 66 15.44 -5.77 -8.14
N GLU A 67 15.89 -4.87 -9.01
CA GLU A 67 16.96 -3.91 -8.66
C GLU A 67 16.58 -2.93 -7.52
N VAL A 68 15.29 -2.78 -7.22
CA VAL A 68 14.83 -1.83 -6.20
C VAL A 68 15.33 -2.20 -4.80
N ILE A 69 15.40 -3.48 -4.46
CA ILE A 69 15.85 -3.93 -3.11
C ILE A 69 17.36 -3.77 -2.93
N ASP A 70 18.10 -3.64 -4.03
CA ASP A 70 19.54 -3.40 -4.02
C ASP A 70 19.86 -1.91 -3.99
N LYS A 71 18.98 -1.06 -4.56
CA LYS A 71 19.14 0.41 -4.60
C LYS A 71 18.79 1.10 -3.28
N PHE A 72 17.96 0.48 -2.44
CA PHE A 72 17.53 1.01 -1.15
C PHE A 72 17.92 0.05 -0.02
N ASP A 73 18.26 0.59 1.15
CA ASP A 73 18.58 -0.24 2.32
C ASP A 73 17.31 -0.86 2.92
N TYR A 74 16.17 -0.16 2.79
CA TYR A 74 14.85 -0.65 3.22
C TYR A 74 13.79 -0.41 2.16
N VAL A 75 12.93 -1.41 1.93
CA VAL A 75 11.74 -1.28 1.07
C VAL A 75 10.53 -1.79 1.83
N PHE A 76 9.57 -0.90 2.08
CA PHE A 76 8.33 -1.17 2.78
C PHE A 76 7.16 -1.11 1.79
N ALA A 77 6.75 -2.28 1.29
CA ALA A 77 5.57 -2.42 0.45
C ALA A 77 4.33 -2.68 1.29
N GLU A 78 3.14 -2.41 0.74
CA GLU A 78 1.86 -2.56 1.43
C GLU A 78 1.87 -1.88 2.82
N ASN A 79 2.37 -0.64 2.88
CA ASN A 79 2.57 0.16 4.10
C ASN A 79 3.48 -0.50 5.16
N GLY A 80 4.39 -1.37 4.72
CA GLY A 80 5.36 -2.05 5.59
C GLY A 80 4.91 -3.40 6.13
N THR A 81 3.73 -3.89 5.74
CA THR A 81 3.35 -5.30 5.99
C THR A 81 4.26 -6.27 5.21
N VAL A 82 4.87 -5.80 4.13
CA VAL A 82 5.98 -6.46 3.43
C VAL A 82 7.23 -5.59 3.55
N GLN A 83 8.28 -6.14 4.19
CA GLN A 83 9.53 -5.44 4.43
C GLN A 83 10.71 -6.18 3.81
N TYR A 84 11.49 -5.46 3.01
CA TYR A 84 12.82 -5.86 2.60
C TYR A 84 13.87 -4.99 3.28
N LYS A 85 14.99 -5.60 3.62
CA LYS A 85 16.18 -4.92 4.15
C LYS A 85 17.42 -5.56 3.55
N ASP A 86 18.34 -4.73 3.06
CA ASP A 86 19.62 -5.18 2.49
C ASP A 86 19.42 -6.29 1.43
N GLY A 87 18.45 -6.11 0.53
CA GLY A 87 18.12 -7.10 -0.51
C GLY A 87 17.34 -8.34 -0.03
N GLN A 88 17.05 -8.47 1.28
CA GLN A 88 16.41 -9.67 1.85
C GLN A 88 15.02 -9.38 2.39
N LEU A 89 14.08 -10.30 2.16
CA LEU A 89 12.76 -10.25 2.77
C LEU A 89 12.90 -10.48 4.29
N VAL A 90 12.56 -9.47 5.09
CA VAL A 90 12.64 -9.52 6.55
C VAL A 90 11.35 -10.08 7.13
N SER A 91 10.23 -9.48 6.73
CA SER A 91 8.92 -9.84 7.25
C SER A 91 7.85 -9.66 6.21
N LYS A 92 6.91 -10.61 6.22
CA LYS A 92 5.64 -10.51 5.52
C LYS A 92 4.55 -10.85 6.52
N GLN A 93 3.82 -9.84 6.96
CA GLN A 93 2.72 -10.02 7.89
C GLN A 93 1.41 -10.03 7.12
N ALA A 94 0.66 -11.12 7.27
CA ALA A 94 -0.63 -11.30 6.64
C ALA A 94 -1.75 -11.14 7.68
N ILE A 95 -2.86 -10.53 7.27
CA ILE A 95 -3.99 -10.16 8.13
C ILE A 95 -4.57 -11.36 8.87
N GLN A 96 -4.66 -12.51 8.21
CA GLN A 96 -5.14 -13.76 8.80
C GLN A 96 -4.24 -14.25 9.95
N ASN A 97 -2.93 -14.01 9.87
CA ASN A 97 -1.99 -14.39 10.92
C ASN A 97 -2.03 -13.43 12.10
N HIS A 98 -2.44 -12.17 11.87
CA HIS A 98 -2.51 -11.15 12.90
C HIS A 98 -3.85 -11.19 13.67
N LEU A 99 -4.97 -11.24 12.93
CA LEU A 99 -6.32 -11.22 13.50
C LEU A 99 -6.85 -12.60 13.89
N GLY A 100 -6.34 -13.66 13.24
CA GLY A 100 -6.89 -15.01 13.34
C GLY A 100 -8.12 -15.23 12.45
N GLU A 101 -8.35 -16.49 12.09
CA GLU A 101 -9.43 -16.90 11.18
C GLU A 101 -10.83 -16.60 11.73
N GLU A 102 -11.05 -16.74 13.03
CA GLU A 102 -12.38 -16.54 13.64
C GLU A 102 -12.87 -15.10 13.46
N LEU A 103 -12.08 -14.12 13.91
CA LEU A 103 -12.41 -12.70 13.78
C LEU A 103 -12.50 -12.27 12.30
N LEU A 104 -11.61 -12.81 11.46
CA LEU A 104 -11.58 -12.50 10.04
C LEU A 104 -12.86 -13.00 9.33
N GLN A 105 -13.29 -14.22 9.62
CA GLN A 105 -14.53 -14.77 9.08
C GLN A 105 -15.76 -14.02 9.61
N ASP A 106 -15.78 -13.64 10.89
CA ASP A 106 -16.86 -12.84 11.45
C ASP A 106 -17.01 -11.50 10.73
N LEU A 107 -15.90 -10.81 10.47
CA LEU A 107 -15.91 -9.56 9.72
C LEU A 107 -16.37 -9.76 8.27
N ILE A 108 -15.86 -10.78 7.58
CA ILE A 108 -16.25 -11.09 6.20
C ILE A 108 -17.75 -11.39 6.14
N ASN A 109 -18.25 -12.22 7.04
CA ASN A 109 -19.67 -12.59 7.13
C ASN A 109 -20.54 -11.37 7.43
N PHE A 110 -20.13 -10.51 8.35
CA PHE A 110 -20.82 -9.25 8.63
C PHE A 110 -20.92 -8.37 7.38
N CYS A 111 -19.81 -8.16 6.68
CA CYS A 111 -19.76 -7.31 5.50
C CYS A 111 -20.60 -7.87 4.35
N LEU A 112 -20.54 -9.18 4.10
CA LEU A 112 -21.36 -9.85 3.07
C LEU A 112 -22.85 -9.74 3.38
N ASN A 113 -23.25 -10.01 4.62
CA ASN A 113 -24.64 -9.89 5.05
C ASN A 113 -25.15 -8.45 4.91
N TYR A 114 -24.34 -7.47 5.34
CA TYR A 114 -24.67 -6.06 5.20
C TYR A 114 -24.86 -5.66 3.72
N MET A 115 -23.89 -6.00 2.87
CA MET A 115 -23.93 -5.66 1.45
C MET A 115 -25.04 -6.39 0.69
N ALA A 116 -25.47 -7.57 1.14
CA ALA A 116 -26.61 -8.27 0.56
C ALA A 116 -27.92 -7.48 0.71
N LEU A 117 -28.08 -6.74 1.82
CA LEU A 117 -29.27 -5.95 2.11
C LEU A 117 -29.29 -4.59 1.39
N LEU A 118 -28.13 -4.07 0.97
CA LEU A 118 -28.05 -2.80 0.24
C LEU A 118 -28.71 -2.89 -1.13
N LYS A 119 -29.59 -1.94 -1.46
CA LYS A 119 -30.12 -1.77 -2.82
C LYS A 119 -29.40 -0.62 -3.50
N LEU A 120 -28.57 -0.96 -4.49
CA LEU A 120 -27.83 -0.01 -5.30
C LEU A 120 -28.35 -0.06 -6.75
N PRO A 121 -28.24 1.02 -7.54
CA PRO A 121 -28.63 1.00 -8.95
C PRO A 121 -27.90 -0.07 -9.75
N LYS A 122 -26.63 -0.34 -9.38
CA LYS A 122 -25.79 -1.36 -9.99
C LYS A 122 -24.99 -2.09 -8.91
N LYS A 123 -24.86 -3.41 -9.07
CA LYS A 123 -23.91 -4.26 -8.36
C LYS A 123 -23.13 -5.08 -9.37
N ARG A 124 -21.85 -5.31 -9.10
CA ARG A 124 -20.95 -6.09 -9.95
C ARG A 124 -20.42 -7.26 -9.13
N GLY A 125 -19.11 -7.49 -9.13
CA GLY A 125 -18.45 -8.54 -8.36
C GLY A 125 -17.22 -8.01 -7.63
N THR A 126 -16.58 -8.89 -6.87
CA THR A 126 -15.43 -8.54 -6.02
C THR A 126 -15.83 -7.47 -4.99
N PHE A 127 -16.80 -7.81 -4.15
CA PHE A 127 -17.29 -6.96 -3.06
C PHE A 127 -16.33 -6.92 -1.86
N ILE A 128 -15.59 -8.00 -1.65
CA ILE A 128 -14.50 -8.08 -0.69
C ILE A 128 -13.29 -8.59 -1.48
N GLU A 129 -12.21 -7.83 -1.47
CA GLU A 129 -10.92 -8.23 -2.00
C GLU A 129 -9.95 -8.40 -0.85
N PHE A 130 -9.43 -9.62 -0.72
CA PHE A 130 -8.45 -9.98 0.29
C PHE A 130 -7.04 -9.60 -0.17
N ARG A 131 -6.31 -8.84 0.64
CA ARG A 131 -4.90 -8.49 0.44
C ARG A 131 -4.07 -8.94 1.65
N ASN A 132 -2.73 -8.89 1.56
CA ASN A 132 -1.90 -9.33 2.69
C ASN A 132 -2.16 -8.44 3.92
N GLY A 133 -2.17 -7.12 3.75
CA GLY A 133 -2.34 -6.17 4.85
C GLY A 133 -3.78 -5.74 5.17
N MET A 134 -4.77 -6.09 4.34
CA MET A 134 -6.09 -5.44 4.44
C MET A 134 -7.21 -6.19 3.72
N LEU A 135 -8.46 -5.83 4.06
CA LEU A 135 -9.63 -6.14 3.26
C LEU A 135 -10.12 -4.87 2.56
N ASN A 136 -10.22 -4.93 1.23
CA ASN A 136 -10.86 -3.87 0.46
C ASN A 136 -12.33 -4.24 0.24
N ILE A 137 -13.24 -3.40 0.73
CA ILE A 137 -14.67 -3.62 0.70
C ILE A 137 -15.31 -2.62 -0.26
N SER A 138 -16.15 -3.12 -1.17
CA SER A 138 -16.81 -2.31 -2.18
C SER A 138 -18.25 -2.75 -2.33
N PRO A 139 -19.23 -1.94 -1.87
CA PRO A 139 -20.65 -2.25 -2.03
C PRO A 139 -21.10 -2.41 -3.49
N VAL A 140 -20.55 -1.60 -4.40
CA VAL A 140 -20.79 -1.71 -5.85
C VAL A 140 -20.02 -2.87 -6.49
N GLY A 141 -18.89 -3.27 -5.88
CA GLY A 141 -17.96 -4.29 -6.37
C GLY A 141 -16.80 -3.69 -7.18
N ARG A 142 -15.56 -4.19 -6.98
CA ARG A 142 -14.36 -3.66 -7.67
C ARG A 142 -14.35 -3.88 -9.18
N SER A 143 -15.13 -4.84 -9.69
CA SER A 143 -15.22 -5.12 -11.13
C SER A 143 -16.17 -4.18 -11.89
N CYS A 144 -16.60 -3.07 -11.29
CA CYS A 144 -17.37 -2.02 -11.95
C CYS A 144 -16.57 -1.19 -12.96
N THR A 145 -17.28 -0.61 -13.93
CA THR A 145 -16.67 0.30 -14.91
C THR A 145 -16.36 1.66 -14.27
N PRO A 146 -15.49 2.49 -14.86
CA PRO A 146 -15.22 3.84 -14.37
C PRO A 146 -16.49 4.70 -14.22
N GLU A 147 -17.43 4.58 -15.16
CA GLU A 147 -18.69 5.33 -15.15
C GLU A 147 -19.58 4.89 -13.98
N GLU A 148 -19.67 3.58 -13.74
CA GLU A 148 -20.43 3.01 -12.62
C GLU A 148 -19.81 3.38 -11.26
N ARG A 149 -18.48 3.49 -11.21
CA ARG A 149 -17.78 3.96 -10.02
C ARG A 149 -18.08 5.42 -9.71
N LEU A 150 -18.13 6.27 -10.73
CA LEU A 150 -18.51 7.68 -10.57
C LEU A 150 -19.96 7.82 -10.13
N GLU A 151 -20.87 7.06 -10.74
CA GLU A 151 -22.29 7.01 -10.33
C GLU A 151 -22.43 6.58 -8.86
N PHE A 152 -21.72 5.54 -8.44
CA PHE A 152 -21.69 5.11 -7.05
C PHE A 152 -21.09 6.17 -6.11
N SER A 153 -20.01 6.83 -6.52
CA SER A 153 -19.37 7.91 -5.76
C SER A 153 -20.32 9.07 -5.48
N GLU A 154 -21.14 9.48 -6.47
CA GLU A 154 -22.14 10.53 -6.26
C GLU A 154 -23.28 10.08 -5.34
N LEU A 155 -23.72 8.82 -5.44
CA LEU A 155 -24.71 8.25 -4.52
C LEU A 155 -24.19 8.18 -3.08
N ASP A 156 -22.94 7.76 -2.90
CA ASP A 156 -22.28 7.63 -1.60
C ASP A 156 -22.15 8.99 -0.89
N LYS A 157 -21.81 10.06 -1.62
CA LYS A 157 -21.81 11.44 -1.08
C LYS A 157 -23.17 11.89 -0.54
N GLY A 158 -24.26 11.39 -1.13
CA GLY A 158 -25.62 11.68 -0.69
C GLY A 158 -26.12 10.79 0.46
N LEU A 159 -25.43 9.67 0.72
CA LEU A 159 -25.73 8.77 1.82
C LEU A 159 -25.02 9.24 3.09
N VAL A 160 -25.78 9.79 4.03
CA VAL A 160 -25.27 10.12 5.37
C VAL A 160 -25.12 8.81 6.17
N PHE A 161 -24.03 8.09 5.94
CA PHE A 161 -23.65 6.99 6.83
C PHE A 161 -23.05 7.57 8.14
N PRO A 162 -23.36 6.98 9.32
CA PRO A 162 -22.81 7.44 10.59
C PRO A 162 -21.31 7.15 10.76
N PHE A 163 -20.67 6.48 9.79
CA PHE A 163 -19.24 6.22 9.75
C PHE A 163 -18.62 6.83 8.48
N ALA A 164 -18.23 8.11 8.62
CA ALA A 164 -17.23 8.83 7.83
C ALA A 164 -17.41 8.98 6.30
N ALA A 165 -17.49 10.23 5.88
CA ALA A 165 -17.11 10.68 4.54
C ALA A 165 -15.64 10.35 4.28
N TRP A 166 -15.37 9.26 3.57
CA TRP A 166 -14.04 8.95 3.05
C TRP A 166 -13.90 9.47 1.61
N PRO A 167 -12.78 10.10 1.23
CA PRO A 167 -12.60 10.69 -0.10
C PRO A 167 -12.46 9.66 -1.24
N CYS A 168 -12.62 8.35 -0.96
CA CYS A 168 -12.52 7.27 -1.92
C CYS A 168 -13.80 6.43 -1.94
N PRO A 169 -14.46 6.20 -3.10
CA PRO A 169 -15.66 5.36 -3.24
C PRO A 169 -15.40 3.85 -3.05
N LEU A 170 -14.23 3.49 -2.53
CA LEU A 170 -13.81 2.14 -2.18
C LEU A 170 -13.45 2.16 -0.70
N TRP A 171 -14.24 1.43 0.10
CA TRP A 171 -14.07 1.36 1.54
C TRP A 171 -12.89 0.43 1.81
N SER A 172 -11.71 1.03 1.91
CA SER A 172 -10.47 0.31 2.24
C SER A 172 -10.33 0.24 3.76
N ILE A 173 -10.50 -0.95 4.36
CA ILE A 173 -10.24 -1.14 5.79
C ILE A 173 -8.84 -1.75 5.93
N VAL A 174 -7.86 -0.91 6.27
CA VAL A 174 -6.54 -1.36 6.73
C VAL A 174 -6.71 -1.91 8.14
N MET A 175 -6.26 -3.15 8.38
CA MET A 175 -6.43 -3.82 9.68
C MET A 175 -5.12 -4.34 10.29
N ILE A 176 -3.98 -3.96 9.70
CA ILE A 176 -2.65 -4.23 10.23
C ILE A 176 -1.81 -2.95 10.11
#